data_AF-A0A2H3AWQ1-F1
#
_entry.id   AF-A0A2H3AWQ1-F1
#
_cell.length_a   1.000
_cell.length_b   1.000
_cell.length_c   1.000
_cell.angle_alpha   90.00
_cell.angle_beta   90.00
_cell.angle_gamma   90.00
#
_symmetry.space_group_name_H-M   'P 1'
#
loop_
_entity.id
_entity.type
_entity.pdbx_description
1 polymer ?
#
loop_
_entity_poly.entity_id
_entity_poly.type
_entity_poly.pdbx_seq_one_letter_code
_entity_poly.pdbx_strand_id
1 'polypeptide(L)'
;MASTAKIEEVTTRLVEKVGKGTVQSLAGDLQALLKEVDEFASVNNQLLSTVRADRRRLAGEVLNLVDELALKERYSKQVCEGRRRAETASREALGRAARSTAQAERLWAALRRDWRAVEVELTCNVCFRLLWDAVTNVPCGHTTCAGCTYEWWKKCKESPGQALSCVRCGVASVHRPVRAYTIEGAVRELPRLNEDDRIFCKEAAKKVGYEDDSSWKVFEPIVAV
;
A
#
# COMPACT_ATOMS: atom_id res chain seq x y z
N MET A 1 -14.34 30.09 66.37
CA MET A 1 -13.57 31.12 65.65
C MET A 1 -13.90 32.45 66.29
N ALA A 2 -12.93 33.17 66.85
CA ALA A 2 -13.13 34.56 67.23
C ALA A 2 -13.56 35.30 65.96
N SER A 3 -14.85 35.63 65.85
CA SER A 3 -15.33 36.39 64.71
C SER A 3 -15.04 37.86 64.97
N THR A 4 -14.86 38.63 63.92
CA THR A 4 -14.82 40.10 64.00
C THR A 4 -15.99 40.63 64.83
N ALA A 5 -17.17 39.99 64.75
CA ALA A 5 -18.34 40.34 65.55
C ALA A 5 -18.11 40.16 67.06
N LYS A 6 -17.31 39.17 67.50
CA LYS A 6 -17.02 38.93 68.92
C LYS A 6 -16.03 39.96 69.49
N ILE A 7 -15.05 40.37 68.68
CA ILE A 7 -14.14 41.48 68.99
C ILE A 7 -14.93 42.79 69.04
N GLU A 8 -15.81 43.04 68.07
CA GLU A 8 -16.71 44.20 68.03
C GLU A 8 -17.65 44.26 69.24
N GLU A 9 -18.23 43.12 69.65
CA GLU A 9 -19.10 43.00 70.82
C GLU A 9 -18.35 43.35 72.12
N VAL A 10 -17.17 42.78 72.34
CA VAL A 10 -16.34 43.06 73.53
C VAL A 10 -15.88 44.52 73.53
N THR A 11 -15.53 45.07 72.36
CA THR A 11 -15.14 46.48 72.19
C THR A 11 -16.31 47.42 72.52
N THR A 12 -17.51 47.13 71.99
CA THR A 12 -18.73 47.91 72.26
C THR A 12 -19.08 47.91 73.75
N ARG A 13 -19.00 46.74 74.39
CA ARG A 13 -19.24 46.56 75.83
C ARG A 13 -18.22 47.32 76.69
N LEU A 14 -16.95 47.35 76.29
CA LEU A 14 -15.89 48.14 76.93
C LEU A 14 -16.18 49.64 76.83
N VAL A 15 -16.56 50.13 75.64
CA VAL A 15 -16.89 51.54 75.38
C VAL A 15 -18.07 51.99 76.27
N GLU A 16 -19.13 51.18 76.37
CA GLU A 16 -20.27 51.48 77.24
C GLU A 16 -19.90 51.56 78.73
N LYS A 17 -19.01 50.68 79.20
CA LYS A 17 -18.57 50.65 80.61
C LYS A 17 -17.68 51.84 80.96
N VAL A 18 -16.82 52.27 80.04
CA VAL A 18 -16.00 53.49 80.19
C VAL A 18 -16.91 54.72 80.29
N GLY A 19 -17.95 54.83 79.44
CA GLY A 19 -18.92 55.93 79.48
C GLY A 19 -19.72 56.03 80.79
N LYS A 20 -19.92 54.91 81.49
CA LYS A 20 -20.64 54.83 82.78
C LYS A 20 -19.74 54.98 84.02
N GLY A 21 -18.43 55.22 83.84
CA GLY A 21 -17.48 55.44 84.95
C GLY A 21 -17.19 54.20 85.81
N THR A 22 -17.47 52.99 85.31
CA THR A 22 -17.35 51.74 86.08
C THR A 22 -15.96 51.11 85.93
N VAL A 23 -14.95 51.69 86.58
CA VAL A 23 -13.53 51.36 86.36
C VAL A 23 -13.13 49.97 86.89
N GLN A 24 -13.78 49.46 87.95
CA GLN A 24 -13.38 48.21 88.62
C GLN A 24 -13.52 46.94 87.75
N SER A 25 -14.34 46.96 86.68
CA SER A 25 -14.56 45.79 85.81
C SER A 25 -13.77 45.82 84.48
N LEU A 26 -13.07 46.92 84.20
CA LEU A 26 -12.41 47.14 82.90
C LEU A 26 -11.25 46.19 82.63
N ALA A 27 -10.47 45.85 83.65
CA ALA A 27 -9.26 45.03 83.49
C ALA A 27 -9.58 43.64 82.93
N GLY A 28 -10.66 43.00 83.40
CA GLY A 28 -11.09 41.69 82.92
C GLY A 28 -11.60 41.71 81.48
N ASP A 29 -12.38 42.74 81.11
CA ASP A 29 -12.86 42.89 79.74
C ASP A 29 -11.72 43.22 78.76
N LEU A 30 -10.73 44.02 79.19
CA LEU A 30 -9.55 44.34 78.38
C LEU A 30 -8.71 43.08 78.13
N GLN A 31 -8.53 42.24 79.16
CA GLN A 31 -7.83 40.97 79.04
C GLN A 31 -8.57 39.99 78.12
N ALA A 32 -9.91 39.95 78.20
CA ALA A 32 -10.73 39.16 77.29
C ALA A 32 -10.61 39.64 75.84
N LEU A 33 -10.61 40.97 75.61
CA LEU A 33 -10.40 41.55 74.28
C LEU A 33 -9.02 41.19 73.72
N LEU A 34 -7.96 41.36 74.50
CA LEU A 34 -6.60 41.02 74.09
C LEU A 34 -6.49 39.55 73.69
N LYS A 35 -7.10 38.65 74.45
CA LYS A 35 -7.15 37.22 74.13
C LYS A 35 -7.88 36.96 72.80
N GLU A 36 -9.04 37.58 72.57
CA GLU A 36 -9.79 37.39 71.32
C GLU A 36 -9.02 37.98 70.11
N VAL A 37 -8.32 39.10 70.29
CA VAL A 37 -7.45 39.69 69.27
C VAL A 37 -6.26 38.78 68.95
N ASP A 38 -5.61 38.19 69.96
CA ASP A 38 -4.51 37.24 69.76
C ASP A 38 -4.98 35.96 69.04
N GLU A 39 -6.14 35.41 69.44
CA GLU A 39 -6.75 34.26 68.78
C GLU A 39 -7.08 34.58 67.31
N PHE A 40 -7.66 35.75 67.03
CA PHE A 40 -7.94 36.20 65.67
C PHE A 40 -6.67 36.41 64.85
N ALA A 41 -5.63 37.04 65.42
CA ALA A 41 -4.35 37.22 64.77
C ALA A 41 -3.68 35.87 64.44
N SER A 42 -3.75 34.90 65.35
CA SER A 42 -3.25 33.53 65.14
C SER A 42 -3.95 32.84 63.96
N VAL A 43 -5.29 32.88 63.92
CA VAL A 43 -6.09 32.31 62.82
C VAL A 43 -5.76 32.99 61.49
N ASN A 44 -5.65 34.32 61.46
CA ASN A 44 -5.30 35.04 60.24
C ASN A 44 -3.89 34.74 59.76
N ASN A 45 -2.92 34.62 60.67
CA ASN A 45 -1.56 34.23 60.31
C ASN A 45 -1.52 32.82 59.73
N GLN A 46 -2.31 31.89 60.26
CA GLN A 46 -2.45 30.54 59.73
C GLN A 46 -3.13 30.53 58.34
N LEU A 47 -4.18 31.34 58.15
CA LEU A 47 -4.82 31.47 56.85
C LEU A 47 -3.87 32.07 55.80
N LEU A 48 -3.17 33.15 56.16
CA LEU A 48 -2.19 33.81 55.30
C LEU A 48 -1.02 32.88 54.94
N SER A 49 -0.53 32.07 55.89
CA SER A 49 0.53 31.10 55.60
C SER A 49 0.05 30.02 54.63
N THR A 50 -1.19 29.55 54.78
CA THR A 50 -1.83 28.57 53.89
C THR A 50 -2.01 29.16 52.48
N VAL A 51 -2.58 30.35 52.35
CA VAL A 51 -2.77 31.04 51.06
C VAL A 51 -1.43 31.29 50.36
N ARG A 52 -0.37 31.66 51.10
CA ARG A 52 0.98 31.81 50.53
C ARG A 52 1.57 30.49 50.05
N ALA A 53 1.32 29.39 50.78
CA ALA A 53 1.76 28.06 50.37
C ALA A 53 1.03 27.63 49.09
N ASP A 54 -0.29 27.78 49.03
CA ASP A 54 -1.09 27.45 47.84
C ASP A 54 -0.71 28.32 46.63
N ARG A 55 -0.49 29.63 46.82
CA ARG A 55 -0.01 30.51 45.74
C ARG A 55 1.33 30.02 45.18
N ARG A 56 2.26 29.58 46.03
CA ARG A 56 3.55 29.03 45.58
C ARG A 56 3.38 27.72 44.83
N ARG A 57 2.50 26.83 45.31
CA ARG A 57 2.17 25.58 44.62
C ARG A 57 1.60 25.85 43.23
N LEU A 58 0.56 26.67 43.15
CA LEU A 58 -0.08 27.05 41.88
C LEU A 58 0.89 27.74 40.93
N ALA A 59 1.77 28.63 41.43
CA ALA A 59 2.79 29.26 40.59
C ALA A 59 3.76 28.22 40.00
N GLY A 60 4.14 27.20 40.76
CA GLY A 60 4.94 26.08 40.26
C GLY A 60 4.21 25.24 39.22
N GLU A 61 2.93 24.94 39.45
CA GLU A 61 2.08 24.22 38.49
C GLU A 61 1.94 25.00 37.17
N VAL A 62 1.73 26.31 37.23
CA VAL A 62 1.64 27.17 36.04
C VAL A 62 2.94 27.16 35.25
N LEU A 63 4.10 27.24 35.91
CA LEU A 63 5.41 27.18 35.22
C LEU A 63 5.60 25.83 34.51
N ASN A 64 5.26 24.72 35.17
CA ASN A 64 5.34 23.39 34.55
C ASN A 64 4.44 23.27 33.31
N LEU A 65 3.21 23.81 33.37
CA LEU A 65 2.30 23.82 32.23
C LEU A 65 2.81 24.67 31.07
N VAL A 66 3.47 25.80 31.36
CA VAL A 66 4.12 26.64 30.34
C VAL A 66 5.24 25.87 29.64
N ASP A 67 6.08 25.16 30.39
CA ASP A 67 7.16 24.34 29.83
C ASP A 67 6.63 23.17 28.98
N GLU A 68 5.56 22.53 29.44
CA GLU A 68 4.89 21.45 28.69
C GLU A 68 4.29 21.97 27.37
N LEU A 69 3.64 23.14 27.39
CA LEU A 69 3.11 23.79 26.19
C LEU A 69 4.22 24.16 25.22
N ALA A 70 5.33 24.71 25.70
CA ALA A 70 6.49 25.04 24.86
C ALA A 70 7.10 23.79 24.21
N LEU A 71 7.15 22.66 24.93
CA LEU A 71 7.60 21.38 24.37
C LEU A 71 6.64 20.88 23.28
N LYS A 72 5.33 20.90 23.55
CA LYS A 72 4.29 20.49 22.59
C LYS A 72 4.30 21.36 21.33
N GLU A 73 4.52 22.66 21.47
CA GLU A 73 4.63 23.58 20.32
C GLU A 73 5.83 23.23 19.43
N ARG A 74 7.01 22.98 20.03
CA ARG A 74 8.20 22.54 19.28
C ARG A 74 7.96 21.23 18.55
N TYR A 75 7.34 20.26 19.22
CA TYR A 75 7.01 18.98 18.61
C TYR A 75 6.02 19.14 17.44
N SER A 76 4.98 19.95 17.62
CA SER A 76 4.02 20.26 16.55
C SER A 76 4.69 20.88 15.33
N LYS A 77 5.59 21.85 15.51
CA LYS A 77 6.37 22.46 14.42
C LYS A 77 7.19 21.40 13.67
N GLN A 78 7.90 20.53 14.40
CA GLN A 78 8.71 19.47 13.81
C GLN A 78 7.85 18.48 12.99
N VAL A 79 6.68 18.10 13.50
CA VAL A 79 5.73 17.22 12.79
C VAL A 79 5.21 17.90 11.52
N CYS A 80 4.85 19.18 11.58
CA CYS A 80 4.40 19.94 10.41
C CYS A 80 5.49 20.05 9.34
N GLU A 81 6.74 20.30 9.73
CA GLU A 81 7.89 20.32 8.81
C GLU A 81 8.18 18.95 8.21
N GLY A 82 8.10 17.89 9.01
CA GLY A 82 8.21 16.51 8.54
C GLY A 82 7.16 16.19 7.48
N ARG A 83 5.91 16.56 7.72
CA ARG A 83 4.81 16.39 6.76
C ARG A 83 5.05 17.13 5.45
N ARG A 84 5.46 18.40 5.51
CA ARG A 84 5.77 19.19 4.29
C ARG A 84 6.88 18.53 3.46
N ARG A 85 7.94 18.05 4.11
CA ARG A 85 9.03 17.32 3.44
C ARG A 85 8.53 16.05 2.77
N ALA A 86 7.69 15.27 3.46
CA ALA A 86 7.09 14.05 2.90
C ALA A 86 6.19 14.35 1.70
N GLU A 87 5.37 15.41 1.76
CA GLU A 87 4.50 15.82 0.65
C GLU A 87 5.32 16.24 -0.58
N THR A 88 6.39 17.03 -0.41
CA THR A 88 7.28 17.40 -1.53
C THR A 88 7.94 16.17 -2.14
N ALA A 89 8.51 15.28 -1.31
CA ALA A 89 9.13 14.05 -1.79
C ALA A 89 8.14 13.14 -2.54
N SER A 90 6.89 13.04 -2.07
CA SER A 90 5.82 12.30 -2.74
C SER A 90 5.49 12.88 -4.11
N ARG A 91 5.34 14.21 -4.22
CA ARG A 91 5.10 14.88 -5.52
C ARG A 91 6.24 14.66 -6.50
N GLU A 92 7.49 14.74 -6.04
CA GLU A 92 8.64 14.47 -6.89
C GLU A 92 8.70 13.01 -7.36
N ALA A 93 8.39 12.06 -6.48
CA ALA A 93 8.34 10.64 -6.81
C ALA A 93 7.24 10.34 -7.84
N LEU A 94 6.05 10.90 -7.66
CA LEU A 94 4.96 10.82 -8.64
C LEU A 94 5.36 11.43 -9.99
N GLY A 95 6.05 12.58 -9.97
CA GLY A 95 6.58 13.20 -11.18
C GLY A 95 7.61 12.33 -11.90
N ARG A 96 8.50 11.65 -11.17
CA ARG A 96 9.46 10.67 -11.75
C ARG A 96 8.74 9.48 -12.36
N ALA A 97 7.76 8.92 -11.65
CA ALA A 97 6.97 7.80 -12.13
C ALA A 97 6.22 8.16 -13.42
N ALA A 98 5.56 9.32 -13.46
CA ALA A 98 4.86 9.79 -14.66
C ALA A 98 5.79 9.96 -15.87
N ARG A 99 7.01 10.50 -15.67
CA ARG A 99 8.01 10.60 -16.74
C ARG A 99 8.47 9.24 -17.25
N SER A 100 8.70 8.30 -16.35
CA SER A 100 9.07 6.93 -16.68
C SER A 100 7.97 6.23 -17.50
N THR A 101 6.72 6.31 -17.04
CA THR A 101 5.56 5.77 -17.75
C THR A 101 5.43 6.39 -19.15
N ALA A 102 5.52 7.71 -19.26
CA ALA A 102 5.44 8.38 -20.56
C ALA A 102 6.60 7.98 -21.50
N GLN A 103 7.80 7.73 -20.96
CA GLN A 103 8.91 7.21 -21.76
C GLN A 103 8.67 5.78 -22.24
N ALA A 104 8.19 4.90 -21.35
CA ALA A 104 7.84 3.53 -21.68
C ALA A 104 6.75 3.49 -22.77
N GLU A 105 5.72 4.33 -22.67
CA GLU A 105 4.67 4.45 -23.68
C GLU A 105 5.21 4.91 -25.04
N ARG A 106 6.12 5.90 -25.04
CA ARG A 106 6.78 6.36 -26.29
C ARG A 106 7.61 5.26 -26.94
N LEU A 107 8.42 4.55 -26.15
CA LEU A 107 9.23 3.44 -26.64
C LEU A 107 8.34 2.30 -27.17
N TRP A 108 7.27 1.97 -26.46
CA TRP A 108 6.29 0.98 -26.90
C TRP A 108 5.59 1.40 -28.19
N ALA A 109 5.20 2.68 -28.31
CA ALA A 109 4.59 3.20 -29.53
C ALA A 109 5.54 3.12 -30.73
N ALA A 110 6.83 3.41 -30.53
CA ALA A 110 7.86 3.28 -31.57
C ALA A 110 8.07 1.81 -31.99
N LEU A 111 8.14 0.89 -31.03
CA LEU A 111 8.35 -0.54 -31.28
C LEU A 111 7.10 -1.28 -31.76
N ARG A 112 5.90 -0.70 -31.59
CA ARG A 112 4.62 -1.36 -31.88
C ARG A 112 4.52 -1.91 -33.29
N ARG A 113 5.07 -1.20 -34.29
CA ARG A 113 5.03 -1.64 -35.69
C ARG A 113 5.90 -2.89 -35.89
N ASP A 114 7.12 -2.86 -35.39
CA ASP A 114 8.07 -3.96 -35.53
C ASP A 114 7.57 -5.20 -34.78
N TRP A 115 6.96 -4.99 -33.61
CA TRP A 115 6.38 -6.07 -32.82
C TRP A 115 5.22 -6.78 -33.53
N ARG A 116 4.36 -6.03 -34.21
CA ARG A 116 3.27 -6.64 -35.02
C ARG A 116 3.82 -7.49 -36.15
N ALA A 117 4.93 -7.09 -36.77
CA ALA A 117 5.56 -7.90 -37.81
C ALA A 117 6.07 -9.23 -37.24
N VAL A 118 6.72 -9.20 -36.06
CA VAL A 118 7.15 -10.41 -35.35
C VAL A 118 5.96 -11.31 -34.99
N GLU A 119 4.88 -10.74 -34.48
CA GLU A 119 3.66 -11.49 -34.13
C GLU A 119 3.06 -12.23 -35.34
N VAL A 120 3.06 -11.59 -36.52
CA VAL A 120 2.62 -12.21 -37.78
C VAL A 120 3.51 -13.38 -38.17
N GLU A 121 4.84 -13.25 -38.07
CA GLU A 121 5.78 -14.35 -38.37
C GLU A 121 5.66 -15.52 -37.38
N LEU A 122 5.17 -15.26 -36.17
CA LEU A 122 4.92 -16.27 -35.13
C LEU A 122 3.47 -16.80 -35.15
N THR A 123 2.68 -16.44 -36.16
CA THR A 123 1.30 -16.88 -36.33
C THR A 123 1.20 -18.00 -37.36
N CYS A 124 0.51 -19.08 -37.00
CA CYS A 124 0.22 -20.19 -37.89
C CYS A 124 -0.66 -19.73 -39.06
N ASN A 125 -0.22 -19.98 -40.29
CA ASN A 125 -0.95 -19.61 -41.50
C ASN A 125 -2.20 -20.48 -41.78
N VAL A 126 -2.47 -21.49 -40.95
CA VAL A 126 -3.63 -22.39 -41.08
C VAL A 126 -4.75 -21.99 -40.12
N CYS A 127 -4.45 -21.87 -38.83
CA CYS A 127 -5.45 -21.53 -37.81
C CYS A 127 -5.44 -20.05 -37.39
N PHE A 128 -4.50 -19.25 -37.89
CA PHE A 128 -4.33 -17.83 -37.57
C PHE A 128 -4.13 -17.55 -36.07
N ARG A 129 -3.54 -18.52 -35.34
CA ARG A 129 -3.16 -18.41 -33.92
C ARG A 129 -1.67 -18.53 -33.74
N LEU A 130 -1.16 -18.14 -32.58
CA LEU A 130 0.28 -18.19 -32.28
C LEU A 130 0.79 -19.63 -32.29
N LEU A 131 2.04 -19.81 -32.72
CA LEU A 131 2.72 -21.10 -32.87
C LEU A 131 3.18 -21.68 -31.52
N TRP A 132 2.24 -21.97 -30.62
CA TRP A 132 2.50 -22.48 -29.26
C TRP A 132 3.18 -23.85 -29.19
N ASP A 133 2.82 -24.74 -30.12
CA ASP A 133 3.45 -26.05 -30.35
C ASP A 133 3.82 -26.11 -31.84
N ALA A 134 4.99 -25.56 -32.16
CA ALA A 134 5.41 -25.29 -33.53
C ALA A 134 6.14 -26.49 -34.14
N VAL A 135 5.76 -26.89 -35.36
CA VAL A 135 6.47 -27.92 -36.13
C VAL A 135 6.83 -27.43 -37.52
N THR A 136 8.05 -27.74 -37.95
CA THR A 136 8.61 -27.39 -39.25
C THR A 136 8.60 -28.60 -40.18
N ASN A 137 7.97 -28.44 -41.34
CA ASN A 137 7.88 -29.47 -42.37
C ASN A 137 9.19 -29.59 -43.16
N VAL A 138 9.73 -30.80 -43.27
CA VAL A 138 10.95 -31.10 -44.05
C VAL A 138 10.53 -31.70 -45.40
N PRO A 139 11.10 -31.26 -46.54
CA PRO A 139 12.26 -30.37 -46.68
C PRO A 139 11.94 -28.88 -46.79
N CYS A 140 10.67 -28.49 -46.94
CA CYS A 140 10.30 -27.13 -47.35
C CYS A 140 10.52 -26.03 -46.29
N GLY A 141 10.75 -26.38 -45.02
CA GLY A 141 11.04 -25.42 -43.95
C GLY A 141 9.83 -24.64 -43.41
N HIS A 142 8.61 -24.88 -43.93
CA HIS A 142 7.42 -24.17 -43.44
C HIS A 142 6.98 -24.67 -42.06
N THR A 143 6.83 -23.72 -41.13
CA THR A 143 6.34 -23.97 -39.77
C THR A 143 4.85 -23.75 -39.64
N THR A 144 4.16 -24.64 -38.93
CA THR A 144 2.75 -24.50 -38.54
C THR A 144 2.54 -25.10 -37.14
N CYS A 145 1.33 -24.98 -36.58
CA CYS A 145 1.01 -25.70 -35.33
C CYS A 145 1.04 -27.22 -35.55
N ALA A 146 1.49 -27.95 -34.54
CA ALA A 146 1.51 -29.41 -34.54
C ALA A 146 0.14 -30.00 -34.85
N GLY A 147 -0.92 -29.52 -34.18
CA GLY A 147 -2.29 -29.95 -34.44
C GLY A 147 -2.76 -29.70 -35.88
N CYS A 148 -2.41 -28.57 -36.48
CA CYS A 148 -2.76 -28.25 -37.87
C CYS A 148 -2.05 -29.17 -38.87
N THR A 149 -0.75 -29.41 -38.69
CA THR A 149 -0.01 -30.37 -39.53
C THR A 149 -0.57 -31.78 -39.35
N TYR A 150 -0.84 -32.18 -38.11
CA TYR A 150 -1.38 -33.51 -37.80
C TYR A 150 -2.73 -33.76 -38.47
N GLU A 151 -3.67 -32.81 -38.37
CA GLU A 151 -4.97 -32.89 -39.01
C GLU A 151 -4.84 -32.97 -40.55
N TRP A 152 -3.95 -32.17 -41.14
CA TRP A 152 -3.69 -32.22 -42.59
C TRP A 152 -3.13 -33.57 -43.04
N TRP A 153 -2.15 -34.11 -42.30
CA TRP A 153 -1.55 -35.42 -42.60
C TRP A 153 -2.54 -36.56 -42.44
N LYS A 154 -3.45 -36.47 -41.47
CA LYS A 154 -4.56 -37.42 -41.32
C LYS A 154 -5.43 -37.44 -42.57
N LYS A 155 -5.82 -36.27 -43.09
CA LYS A 155 -6.60 -36.15 -44.34
C LYS A 155 -5.84 -36.69 -45.56
N CYS A 156 -4.54 -36.44 -45.64
CA CYS A 156 -3.69 -37.02 -46.71
C CYS A 156 -3.70 -38.55 -46.65
N LYS A 157 -3.56 -39.13 -45.46
CA LYS A 157 -3.53 -40.59 -45.27
C LYS A 157 -4.87 -41.27 -45.58
N GLU A 158 -5.98 -40.58 -45.30
CA GLU A 158 -7.34 -41.05 -45.60
C GLU A 158 -7.67 -41.01 -47.10
N SER A 159 -6.89 -40.27 -47.90
CA SER A 159 -7.09 -40.11 -49.35
C SER A 159 -6.20 -41.10 -50.13
N PRO A 160 -6.78 -42.09 -50.85
CA PRO A 160 -6.01 -43.10 -51.56
C PRO A 160 -5.01 -42.49 -52.56
N GLY A 161 -3.73 -42.85 -52.42
CA GLY A 161 -2.65 -42.40 -53.33
C GLY A 161 -2.09 -41.00 -53.06
N GLN A 162 -2.58 -40.28 -52.04
CA GLN A 162 -2.05 -38.98 -51.68
C GLN A 162 -0.83 -39.10 -50.76
N ALA A 163 0.30 -38.52 -51.18
CA ALA A 163 1.49 -38.43 -50.35
C ALA A 163 1.28 -37.44 -49.19
N LEU A 164 1.92 -37.71 -48.05
CA LEU A 164 2.03 -36.73 -46.98
C LEU A 164 2.74 -35.50 -47.53
N SER A 165 2.19 -34.32 -47.27
CA SER A 165 2.67 -33.07 -47.86
C SER A 165 2.53 -31.90 -46.90
N CYS A 166 3.29 -30.84 -47.16
CA CYS A 166 3.18 -29.60 -46.43
C CYS A 166 1.86 -28.89 -46.76
N VAL A 167 1.06 -28.56 -45.73
CA VAL A 167 -0.21 -27.84 -45.85
C VAL A 167 -0.08 -26.46 -46.53
N ARG A 168 1.09 -25.83 -46.48
CA ARG A 168 1.32 -24.48 -47.04
C ARG A 168 1.72 -24.48 -48.52
N CYS A 169 2.53 -25.44 -48.94
CA CYS A 169 3.16 -25.42 -50.27
C CYS A 169 2.97 -26.71 -51.08
N GLY A 170 2.35 -27.74 -50.51
CA GLY A 170 2.09 -29.02 -51.18
C GLY A 170 3.33 -29.89 -51.40
N VAL A 171 4.53 -29.43 -51.06
CA VAL A 171 5.76 -30.22 -51.17
C VAL A 171 5.61 -31.51 -50.37
N ALA A 172 5.91 -32.64 -51.00
CA ALA A 172 5.84 -33.96 -50.37
C ALA A 172 6.83 -34.05 -49.21
N SER A 173 6.36 -34.60 -48.09
CA SER A 173 7.12 -34.79 -46.87
C SER A 173 7.43 -36.28 -46.72
N VAL A 174 8.72 -36.61 -46.72
CA VAL A 174 9.22 -37.97 -46.43
C VAL A 174 9.62 -38.16 -44.97
N HIS A 175 9.73 -37.07 -44.21
CA HIS A 175 10.12 -37.08 -42.81
C HIS A 175 9.05 -36.48 -41.94
N ARG A 176 8.90 -37.01 -40.72
CA ARG A 176 8.06 -36.40 -39.67
C ARG A 176 8.43 -34.93 -39.47
N PRO A 177 7.48 -34.05 -39.15
CA PRO A 177 7.78 -32.65 -38.87
C PRO A 177 8.73 -32.54 -37.67
N VAL A 178 9.63 -31.55 -37.70
CA VAL A 178 10.59 -31.31 -36.62
C VAL A 178 10.04 -30.21 -35.72
N ARG A 179 10.03 -30.45 -34.41
CA ARG A 179 9.58 -29.45 -33.44
C ARG A 179 10.51 -28.23 -33.42
N ALA A 180 9.93 -27.03 -33.44
CA ALA A 180 10.65 -25.77 -33.55
C ALA A 180 10.66 -25.02 -32.19
N TYR A 181 11.44 -25.53 -31.23
CA TYR A 181 11.51 -24.96 -29.87
C TYR A 181 11.92 -23.49 -29.82
N THR A 182 12.71 -23.02 -30.78
CA THR A 182 13.10 -21.59 -30.88
C THR A 182 11.90 -20.70 -31.18
N ILE A 183 10.97 -21.16 -32.02
CA ILE A 183 9.73 -20.45 -32.34
C ILE A 183 8.80 -20.47 -31.12
N GLU A 184 8.67 -21.62 -30.44
CA GLU A 184 7.90 -21.70 -29.19
C GLU A 184 8.45 -20.77 -28.11
N GLY A 185 9.77 -20.67 -27.98
CA GLY A 185 10.44 -19.72 -27.11
C GLY A 185 10.10 -18.28 -27.49
N ALA A 186 10.21 -17.92 -28.77
CA ALA A 186 9.87 -16.58 -29.24
C ALA A 186 8.40 -16.20 -29.00
N VAL A 187 7.47 -17.15 -29.16
CA VAL A 187 6.04 -16.96 -28.85
C VAL A 187 5.83 -16.63 -27.36
N ARG A 188 6.55 -17.30 -26.46
CA ARG A 188 6.46 -17.06 -25.00
C ARG A 188 7.02 -15.72 -24.56
N GLU A 189 7.89 -15.11 -25.35
CA GLU A 189 8.47 -13.79 -25.06
C GLU A 189 7.64 -12.63 -25.64
N LEU A 190 6.49 -12.91 -26.27
CA LEU A 190 5.57 -11.86 -26.73
C LEU A 190 4.97 -11.09 -25.52
N PRO A 191 5.03 -9.73 -25.48
CA PRO A 191 4.46 -8.88 -24.44
C PRO A 191 2.95 -9.03 -24.20
N ARG A 192 2.24 -9.70 -25.11
CA ARG A 192 0.81 -9.98 -25.02
C ARG A 192 0.59 -11.47 -25.20
N LEU A 193 0.88 -12.24 -24.14
CA LEU A 193 0.50 -13.63 -24.10
C LEU A 193 -0.99 -13.73 -23.80
N ASN A 194 -1.71 -14.45 -24.65
CA ASN A 194 -3.07 -14.88 -24.35
C ASN A 194 -3.02 -16.36 -23.95
N GLU A 195 -3.00 -16.66 -22.65
CA GLU A 195 -2.94 -18.05 -22.18
C GLU A 195 -4.19 -18.84 -22.59
N ASP A 196 -5.34 -18.19 -22.78
CA ASP A 196 -6.55 -18.83 -23.30
C ASP A 196 -6.35 -19.30 -24.75
N ASP A 197 -5.58 -18.56 -25.56
CA ASP A 197 -5.23 -18.97 -26.92
C ASP A 197 -4.35 -20.22 -26.93
N ARG A 198 -3.42 -20.32 -25.98
CA ARG A 198 -2.57 -21.51 -25.80
C ARG A 198 -3.39 -22.72 -25.38
N ILE A 199 -4.26 -22.56 -24.38
CA ILE A 199 -5.15 -23.63 -23.91
C ILE A 199 -6.05 -24.10 -25.06
N PHE A 200 -6.67 -23.17 -25.78
CA PHE A 200 -7.50 -23.47 -26.94
C PHE A 200 -6.73 -24.25 -28.01
N CYS A 201 -5.52 -23.81 -28.38
CA CYS A 201 -4.68 -24.49 -29.37
C CYS A 201 -4.38 -25.94 -28.94
N LYS A 202 -4.06 -26.15 -27.67
CA LYS A 202 -3.77 -27.47 -27.10
C LYS A 202 -5.01 -28.38 -27.13
N GLU A 203 -6.18 -27.86 -26.76
CA GLU A 203 -7.43 -28.62 -26.82
C GLU A 203 -7.84 -28.95 -28.26
N ALA A 204 -7.67 -28.01 -29.19
CA ALA A 204 -7.93 -28.23 -30.62
C ALA A 204 -7.02 -29.33 -31.19
N ALA A 205 -5.73 -29.33 -30.83
CA ALA A 205 -4.80 -30.37 -31.24
C ALA A 205 -5.19 -31.75 -30.70
N LYS A 206 -5.59 -31.83 -29.43
CA LYS A 206 -6.11 -33.09 -28.84
C LYS A 206 -7.35 -33.60 -29.55
N LYS A 207 -8.29 -32.73 -29.91
CA LYS A 207 -9.52 -33.11 -30.64
C LYS A 207 -9.22 -33.78 -31.98
N VAL A 208 -8.12 -33.43 -32.64
CA VAL A 208 -7.72 -34.06 -33.92
C VAL A 208 -6.85 -35.32 -33.73
N GLY A 209 -6.49 -35.66 -32.49
CA GLY A 209 -5.70 -36.84 -32.13
C GLY A 209 -4.20 -36.57 -31.91
N TYR A 210 -3.78 -35.30 -31.87
CA TYR A 210 -2.42 -34.92 -31.51
C TYR A 210 -2.33 -34.68 -30.00
N GLU A 211 -1.54 -35.50 -29.31
CA GLU A 211 -1.30 -35.36 -27.86
C GLU A 211 0.12 -34.86 -27.59
N ASP A 212 1.11 -35.42 -28.29
CA ASP A 212 2.52 -35.07 -28.20
C ASP A 212 3.30 -35.62 -29.42
N ASP A 213 4.64 -35.57 -29.35
CA ASP A 213 5.51 -36.04 -30.44
C ASP A 213 5.39 -37.54 -30.74
N SER A 214 4.83 -38.34 -29.84
CA SER A 214 4.57 -39.76 -30.10
C SER A 214 3.40 -39.97 -31.07
N SER A 215 2.49 -39.00 -31.17
CA SER A 215 1.34 -39.07 -32.09
C SER A 215 1.76 -39.20 -33.56
N TRP A 216 2.96 -38.72 -33.92
CA TRP A 216 3.48 -38.81 -35.30
C TRP A 216 3.76 -40.24 -35.77
N LYS A 217 3.90 -41.22 -34.87
CA LYS A 217 4.16 -42.64 -35.19
C LYS A 217 3.08 -43.24 -36.10
N VAL A 218 1.87 -42.71 -36.06
CA VAL A 218 0.75 -43.16 -36.91
C VAL A 218 1.04 -42.92 -38.41
N PHE A 219 1.97 -42.03 -38.76
CA PHE A 219 2.35 -41.71 -40.14
C PHE A 219 3.65 -42.35 -40.59
N GLU A 220 4.34 -43.09 -39.72
CA GLU A 220 5.52 -43.82 -40.13
C GLU A 220 5.10 -44.95 -41.09
N PRO A 221 5.86 -45.18 -42.19
CA PRO A 221 5.57 -46.29 -43.07
C PRO A 221 5.66 -47.58 -42.25
N ILE A 222 4.66 -48.46 -42.41
CA ILE A 222 4.75 -49.82 -41.88
C ILE A 222 5.89 -50.48 -42.64
N VAL A 223 7.06 -50.55 -42.01
CA VAL A 223 8.15 -51.37 -42.51
C VAL A 223 7.68 -52.81 -42.31
N ALA A 224 7.13 -53.40 -43.37
CA ALA A 224 6.88 -54.84 -43.40
C ALA A 224 8.26 -55.51 -43.31
N VAL A 225 8.58 -56.04 -42.13
CA VAL A 225 9.71 -56.94 -41.90
C VAL A 225 9.28 -58.34 -42.32
#